data_AF-A0A087TP30-F1
#
_entry.id   AF-A0A087TP30-F1
#
_cell.length_a   1.000
_cell.length_b   1.000
_cell.length_c   1.000
_cell.angle_alpha   90.00
_cell.angle_beta   90.00
_cell.angle_gamma   90.00
#
_symmetry.space_group_name_H-M   'P 1'
#
loop_
_entity.id
_entity.type
_entity.pdbx_description
1 polymer ?
#
loop_
_entity_poly.entity_id
_entity_poly.type
_entity_poly.pdbx_seq_one_letter_code
_entity_poly.pdbx_strand_id
1 'polypeptide(L)'
;MVGIAKRIADCMVQTDQIKPEQKDVVLRTLMLRHRHVNEKAVPYLRRNSSGYGNLNLLGHDKSRSPSFLKSIRSKQESVTNALNNQDRTPLETTILMPNSNNINNVEITPSSKRKSISYDKFMDQGILRRIPENAEGVAVLVGKLDELNEPASVFMRLAEGQQIPHFLEVPINVRFIFVLLGPRTSSLDYHEVGRALGSLMNNQDFHVSAYKAANKKDLIHAINSFLDLSTVVPPGKWERQSLLPIDEIRRKS
;
A
#
# COMPACT_ATOMS: atom_id res chain seq x y z
N MET A 1 -12.82 14.26 -13.12
CA MET A 1 -11.72 13.35 -13.52
C MET A 1 -11.33 13.48 -14.99
N VAL A 2 -12.27 13.42 -15.95
CA VAL A 2 -11.97 13.46 -17.41
C VAL A 2 -11.05 14.62 -17.82
N GLY A 3 -11.36 15.85 -17.41
CA GLY A 3 -10.53 17.03 -17.76
C GLY A 3 -9.10 16.95 -17.22
N ILE A 4 -8.94 16.41 -15.99
CA ILE A 4 -7.63 16.21 -15.35
C ILE A 4 -6.83 15.16 -16.14
N ALA A 5 -7.44 14.00 -16.42
CA ALA A 5 -6.78 12.92 -17.16
C ALA A 5 -6.35 13.36 -18.57
N LYS A 6 -7.22 14.12 -19.28
CA LYS A 6 -6.90 14.70 -20.58
C LYS A 6 -5.70 15.64 -20.47
N ARG A 7 -5.69 16.54 -19.48
CA ARG A 7 -4.58 17.48 -19.28
C ARG A 7 -3.26 16.77 -18.93
N ILE A 8 -3.31 15.67 -18.16
CA ILE A 8 -2.13 14.85 -17.86
C ILE A 8 -1.59 14.22 -19.15
N ALA A 9 -2.44 13.56 -19.94
CA ALA A 9 -2.03 12.93 -21.19
C ALA A 9 -1.50 13.95 -22.21
N ASP A 10 -2.15 15.11 -22.34
CA ASP A 10 -1.68 16.22 -23.18
C ASP A 10 -0.30 16.71 -22.72
N CYS A 11 -0.08 16.85 -21.41
CA CYS A 11 1.19 17.29 -20.85
C CYS A 11 2.31 16.28 -21.09
N MET A 12 2.04 14.97 -20.98
CA MET A 12 3.02 13.92 -21.28
C MET A 12 3.45 13.95 -22.75
N VAL A 13 2.53 14.23 -23.68
CA VAL A 13 2.87 14.41 -25.11
C VAL A 13 3.65 15.71 -25.33
N GLN A 14 3.21 16.83 -24.75
CA GLN A 14 3.87 18.14 -24.91
C GLN A 14 5.30 18.19 -24.34
N THR A 15 5.60 17.30 -23.39
CA THR A 15 6.93 17.19 -22.77
C THR A 15 7.75 16.06 -23.38
N ASP A 16 7.30 15.51 -24.51
CA ASP A 16 7.94 14.42 -25.26
C ASP A 16 8.22 13.16 -24.43
N GLN A 17 7.47 12.94 -23.35
CA GLN A 17 7.59 11.74 -22.52
C GLN A 17 6.88 10.54 -23.15
N ILE A 18 5.84 10.78 -23.94
CA ILE A 18 5.09 9.76 -24.68
C ILE A 18 4.80 10.25 -26.10
N LYS A 19 4.65 9.32 -27.04
CA LYS A 19 4.29 9.67 -28.42
C LYS A 19 2.80 10.00 -28.54
N PRO A 20 2.38 10.82 -29.52
CA PRO A 20 0.97 11.16 -29.72
C PRO A 20 0.04 9.95 -29.88
N GLU A 21 0.53 8.85 -30.46
CA GLU A 21 -0.25 7.63 -30.69
C GLU A 21 -0.52 6.86 -29.38
N GLN A 22 0.33 7.03 -28.36
CA GLN A 22 0.19 6.39 -27.05
C GLN A 22 -0.77 7.14 -26.12
N LYS A 23 -1.12 8.38 -26.47
CA LYS A 23 -1.96 9.27 -25.67
C LYS A 23 -3.30 8.65 -25.29
N ASP A 24 -3.98 8.01 -26.23
CA ASP A 24 -5.31 7.44 -25.98
C ASP A 24 -5.26 6.25 -25.02
N VAL A 25 -4.17 5.47 -25.07
CA VAL A 25 -3.95 4.35 -24.15
C VAL A 25 -3.73 4.88 -22.73
N VAL A 26 -2.90 5.92 -22.58
CA VAL A 26 -2.67 6.58 -21.29
C VAL A 26 -3.97 7.19 -20.74
N LEU A 27 -4.72 7.91 -21.58
CA LEU A 27 -6.00 8.51 -21.18
C LEU A 27 -7.01 7.45 -20.72
N ARG A 28 -7.17 6.36 -21.48
CA ARG A 28 -8.05 5.25 -21.09
C ARG A 28 -7.62 4.64 -19.75
N THR A 29 -6.31 4.45 -19.56
CA THR A 29 -5.75 3.90 -18.32
C THR A 29 -6.04 4.78 -17.11
N LEU A 30 -5.86 6.10 -17.24
CA LEU A 30 -6.15 7.07 -16.16
C LEU A 30 -7.65 7.19 -15.83
N MET A 31 -8.52 6.75 -16.73
CA MET A 31 -9.97 6.80 -16.59
C MET A 31 -10.59 5.51 -16.06
N LEU A 32 -9.77 4.48 -15.81
CA LEU A 32 -10.24 3.23 -15.19
C LEU A 32 -10.81 3.50 -13.80
N ARG A 33 -11.74 2.65 -13.37
CA ARG A 33 -12.35 2.76 -12.04
C ARG A 33 -11.29 2.54 -10.96
N HIS A 34 -11.18 3.48 -10.03
CA HIS A 34 -10.38 3.36 -8.83
C HIS A 34 -11.11 2.48 -7.82
N ARG A 35 -10.45 1.42 -7.36
CA ARG A 35 -10.99 0.49 -6.36
C ARG A 35 -10.37 0.78 -5.00
N HIS A 36 -11.19 0.86 -3.97
CA HIS A 36 -10.77 1.10 -2.59
C HIS A 36 -10.95 -0.15 -1.73
N VAL A 37 -10.26 -0.21 -0.59
CA VAL A 37 -10.25 -1.40 0.29
C VAL A 37 -11.66 -1.71 0.81
N ASN A 38 -12.44 -0.67 1.10
CA ASN A 38 -13.81 -0.79 1.60
C ASN A 38 -14.87 -1.05 0.52
N GLU A 39 -14.51 -1.17 -0.77
CA GLU A 39 -15.45 -1.57 -1.80
C GLU A 39 -15.72 -3.09 -1.74
N LYS A 40 -16.95 -3.46 -1.38
CA LYS A 40 -17.43 -4.86 -1.36
C LYS A 40 -16.99 -5.58 -2.63
N ALA A 41 -16.18 -6.62 -2.48
CA ALA A 41 -15.80 -7.48 -3.60
C ALA A 41 -17.08 -8.09 -4.20
N VAL A 42 -17.34 -7.79 -5.47
CA VAL A 42 -18.32 -8.57 -6.24
C VAL A 42 -17.85 -10.03 -6.27
N PRO A 43 -18.68 -11.02 -5.91
CA PRO A 43 -18.26 -12.42 -5.67
C PRO A 43 -17.58 -13.12 -6.86
N TYR A 44 -17.65 -12.56 -8.06
CA TYR A 44 -17.27 -13.22 -9.31
C TYR A 44 -16.01 -12.66 -9.99
N LEU A 45 -15.40 -11.60 -9.46
CA LEU A 45 -14.14 -11.06 -10.02
C LEU A 45 -12.94 -11.54 -9.20
N ARG A 46 -12.13 -12.41 -9.80
CA ARG A 46 -10.83 -12.84 -9.25
C ARG A 46 -9.96 -11.62 -8.95
N ARG A 47 -9.33 -11.67 -7.77
CA ARG A 47 -8.39 -10.68 -7.25
C ARG A 47 -7.04 -10.81 -7.97
N ASN A 48 -6.80 -10.03 -9.03
CA ASN A 48 -5.42 -9.73 -9.42
C ASN A 48 -4.91 -8.60 -8.52
N SER A 49 -4.46 -8.96 -7.32
CA SER A 49 -3.82 -8.02 -6.40
C SER A 49 -2.38 -7.78 -6.86
N SER A 50 -2.09 -6.62 -7.43
CA SER A 50 -0.74 -6.05 -7.43
C SER A 50 -0.46 -5.22 -6.18
N GLY A 51 -1.39 -5.19 -5.22
CA GLY A 51 -1.21 -4.56 -3.91
C GLY A 51 -0.74 -5.58 -2.89
N TYR A 52 0.54 -5.55 -2.54
CA TYR A 52 1.01 -6.11 -1.28
C TYR A 52 0.80 -5.06 -0.20
N GLY A 53 -0.40 -5.05 0.39
CA GLY A 53 -0.61 -4.39 1.67
C GLY A 53 0.14 -5.18 2.74
N ASN A 54 0.96 -4.48 3.54
CA ASN A 54 1.73 -5.03 4.67
C ASN A 54 0.81 -5.37 5.86
N LEU A 55 -0.14 -6.28 5.67
CA LEU A 55 -0.99 -6.78 6.75
C LEU A 55 -1.40 -8.24 6.49
N ASN A 56 -0.40 -9.11 6.35
CA ASN A 56 -0.56 -10.56 6.49
C ASN A 56 0.43 -11.07 7.54
N LEU A 57 0.14 -10.80 8.82
CA LEU A 57 0.71 -11.55 9.94
C LEU A 57 -0.44 -12.24 10.66
N LEU A 58 -0.95 -13.32 10.07
CA LEU A 58 -1.52 -14.51 10.72
C LEU A 58 -2.04 -15.44 9.63
N GLY A 59 -1.45 -16.62 9.50
CA GLY A 59 -1.88 -17.59 8.50
C GLY A 59 -0.91 -18.74 8.34
N HIS A 60 -0.50 -19.35 9.46
CA HIS A 60 0.03 -20.71 9.43
C HIS A 60 -1.10 -21.64 9.83
N ASP A 61 -1.77 -22.23 8.84
CA ASP A 61 -2.13 -23.64 8.95
C ASP A 61 -2.28 -24.25 7.56
N LYS A 62 -1.35 -25.15 7.23
CA LYS A 62 -1.36 -25.97 6.02
C LYS A 62 -2.26 -27.18 6.29
N SER A 63 -3.51 -27.15 5.86
CA SER A 63 -4.22 -28.39 5.46
C SER A 63 -5.50 -28.08 4.69
N ARG A 64 -5.45 -28.24 3.36
CA ARG A 64 -6.53 -28.79 2.49
C ARG A 64 -6.19 -28.52 1.02
N SER A 65 -5.56 -29.50 0.40
CA SER A 65 -5.59 -29.67 -1.05
C SER A 65 -7.01 -30.14 -1.45
N PRO A 66 -7.67 -29.57 -2.47
CA PRO A 66 -8.86 -30.19 -3.03
C PRO A 66 -8.43 -31.25 -4.06
N SER A 67 -8.64 -32.51 -3.70
CA SER A 67 -8.41 -33.66 -4.56
C SER A 67 -9.38 -33.66 -5.75
N PHE A 68 -8.86 -33.47 -6.96
CA PHE A 68 -9.54 -33.89 -8.19
C PHE A 68 -9.31 -35.39 -8.41
N LEU A 69 -10.39 -36.08 -8.74
CA LEU A 69 -10.48 -37.51 -9.06
C LEU A 69 -9.47 -37.98 -10.13
N LYS A 70 -8.83 -39.13 -9.86
CA LYS A 70 -8.48 -40.25 -10.78
C LYS A 70 -7.65 -41.26 -9.97
N SER A 71 -8.23 -42.35 -9.49
CA SER A 71 -8.39 -43.63 -10.20
C SER A 71 -7.13 -44.01 -10.99
N ILE A 72 -6.30 -44.90 -10.42
CA ILE A 72 -5.76 -46.13 -11.03
C ILE A 72 -5.03 -46.91 -9.94
N ARG A 73 -5.22 -48.23 -9.98
CA ARG A 73 -4.89 -49.25 -9.01
C ARG A 73 -3.74 -50.13 -9.55
N SER A 74 -2.65 -50.27 -8.79
CA SER A 74 -1.64 -51.36 -8.86
C SER A 74 -0.66 -51.14 -7.68
N LYS A 75 -0.80 -51.79 -6.52
CA LYS A 75 -0.39 -53.16 -6.13
C LYS A 75 1.11 -53.46 -6.33
N GLN A 76 1.90 -53.26 -5.28
CA GLN A 76 3.07 -54.05 -4.83
C GLN A 76 3.59 -53.40 -3.54
N GLU A 77 3.31 -53.96 -2.36
CA GLU A 77 4.09 -54.96 -1.61
C GLU A 77 5.44 -54.47 -1.05
N SER A 78 5.70 -54.92 0.17
CA SER A 78 6.41 -54.26 1.28
C SER A 78 7.62 -55.07 1.74
N VAL A 79 8.76 -54.44 2.09
CA VAL A 79 9.80 -55.07 2.95
C VAL A 79 10.58 -54.00 3.78
N THR A 80 10.22 -53.92 5.07
CA THR A 80 11.00 -53.77 6.34
C THR A 80 11.97 -52.61 6.71
N ASN A 81 11.74 -52.09 7.93
CA ASN A 81 12.66 -51.67 9.03
C ASN A 81 13.44 -50.32 8.89
N ALA A 82 13.64 -49.43 9.88
CA ALA A 82 13.58 -49.48 11.35
C ALA A 82 13.40 -48.06 11.98
N LEU A 83 13.04 -48.04 13.27
CA LEU A 83 12.84 -46.90 14.21
C LEU A 83 14.06 -45.96 14.34
N ASN A 84 13.97 -44.62 14.40
CA ASN A 84 13.38 -43.67 15.39
C ASN A 84 14.36 -43.21 16.49
N ASN A 85 14.79 -41.93 16.46
CA ASN A 85 14.74 -40.91 17.54
C ASN A 85 15.90 -39.88 17.48
N GLN A 86 15.56 -38.58 17.44
CA GLN A 86 15.77 -37.59 18.52
C GLN A 86 15.70 -36.14 18.03
N ASP A 87 14.84 -35.38 18.72
CA ASP A 87 14.39 -34.01 18.52
C ASP A 87 15.39 -32.93 18.97
N ARG A 88 15.26 -31.72 18.39
CA ARG A 88 15.67 -30.45 19.00
C ARG A 88 14.61 -29.37 18.75
N THR A 89 13.95 -28.95 19.82
CA THR A 89 13.04 -27.79 19.92
C THR A 89 13.79 -26.50 20.32
N PRO A 90 13.39 -25.31 19.87
CA PRO A 90 13.69 -24.05 20.58
C PRO A 90 12.45 -23.46 21.29
N LEU A 91 12.70 -22.99 22.52
CA LEU A 91 11.83 -22.27 23.45
C LEU A 91 11.15 -21.02 22.82
N GLU A 92 9.83 -20.90 23.01
CA GLU A 92 9.07 -19.66 22.85
C GLU A 92 9.00 -18.89 24.19
N THR A 93 9.26 -17.58 24.13
CA THR A 93 9.09 -16.64 25.24
C THR A 93 7.64 -16.16 25.30
N THR A 94 6.87 -16.70 26.25
CA THR A 94 5.48 -16.32 26.52
C THR A 94 5.41 -14.97 27.25
N ILE A 95 4.77 -13.96 26.64
CA ILE A 95 4.42 -12.70 27.29
C ILE A 95 3.17 -12.93 28.15
N LEU A 96 3.32 -12.78 29.46
CA LEU A 96 2.25 -12.87 30.46
C LEU A 96 1.46 -11.55 30.51
N MET A 97 0.15 -11.61 30.29
CA MET A 97 -0.80 -10.58 30.75
C MET A 97 -1.75 -11.16 31.81
N PRO A 98 -2.24 -10.36 32.77
CA PRO A 98 -2.88 -10.88 33.98
C PRO A 98 -4.29 -11.42 33.69
N ASN A 99 -4.56 -12.59 34.26
CA ASN A 99 -5.78 -13.35 34.09
C ASN A 99 -6.79 -12.99 35.19
N SER A 100 -7.86 -12.27 34.85
CA SER A 100 -9.01 -12.10 35.77
C SER A 100 -10.03 -13.20 35.52
N ASN A 101 -9.87 -14.30 36.26
CA ASN A 101 -10.85 -15.37 36.35
C ASN A 101 -12.00 -14.94 37.26
N ASN A 102 -13.24 -14.95 36.74
CA ASN A 102 -14.39 -15.34 37.55
C ASN A 102 -15.52 -15.87 36.65
N ILE A 103 -15.64 -17.20 36.60
CA ILE A 103 -16.72 -17.93 35.95
C ILE A 103 -17.65 -18.41 37.05
N ASN A 104 -18.91 -17.94 37.04
CA ASN A 104 -20.02 -18.66 37.63
C ASN A 104 -21.08 -18.89 36.55
N ASN A 105 -21.40 -20.16 36.35
CA ASN A 105 -22.32 -20.74 35.38
C ASN A 105 -23.77 -20.25 35.55
N VAL A 106 -24.47 -19.88 34.47
CA VAL A 106 -25.93 -20.14 34.31
C VAL A 106 -26.31 -20.21 32.82
N GLU A 107 -26.95 -21.34 32.47
CA GLU A 107 -27.89 -21.70 31.40
C GLU A 107 -27.88 -21.07 29.99
N ILE A 108 -27.90 -21.99 29.02
CA ILE A 108 -28.11 -21.78 27.59
C ILE A 108 -29.60 -21.49 27.33
N THR A 109 -29.91 -20.28 26.86
CA THR A 109 -31.17 -19.93 26.18
C THR A 109 -30.87 -19.34 24.79
N PRO A 110 -31.46 -19.86 23.70
CA PRO A 110 -31.10 -19.43 22.33
C PRO A 110 -32.02 -18.30 21.87
N SER A 111 -31.75 -17.06 22.28
CA SER A 111 -32.33 -15.88 21.62
C SER A 111 -31.58 -14.61 21.97
N SER A 112 -30.61 -14.24 21.14
CA SER A 112 -30.23 -12.85 20.92
C SER A 112 -29.28 -12.75 19.73
N LYS A 113 -29.70 -11.95 18.74
CA LYS A 113 -28.91 -11.54 17.58
C LYS A 113 -27.58 -10.96 18.08
N ARG A 114 -26.52 -11.77 18.07
CA ARG A 114 -25.15 -11.26 18.23
C ARG A 114 -24.88 -10.38 17.01
N LYS A 115 -25.08 -9.07 17.16
CA LYS A 115 -24.48 -8.08 16.27
C LYS A 115 -22.98 -8.36 16.32
N SER A 116 -22.43 -8.96 15.28
CA SER A 116 -21.01 -8.86 15.02
C SER A 116 -20.70 -7.37 15.00
N ILE A 117 -20.10 -6.85 16.08
CA ILE A 117 -19.39 -5.57 16.03
C ILE A 117 -18.39 -5.78 14.89
N SER A 118 -18.67 -5.20 13.72
CA SER A 118 -17.75 -5.30 12.61
C SER A 118 -16.59 -4.39 12.95
N TYR A 119 -15.39 -4.97 12.99
CA TYR A 119 -14.14 -4.23 13.05
C TYR A 119 -14.06 -3.16 11.94
N ASP A 120 -14.81 -3.32 10.84
CA ASP A 120 -14.98 -2.33 9.76
C ASP A 120 -15.48 -0.96 10.24
N LYS A 121 -16.40 -0.89 11.22
CA LYS A 121 -16.98 0.41 11.62
C LYS A 121 -16.06 1.22 12.53
N PHE A 122 -15.14 0.55 13.24
CA PHE A 122 -14.18 1.19 14.14
C PHE A 122 -12.95 1.75 13.40
N MET A 123 -12.46 1.05 12.37
CA MET A 123 -11.33 1.53 11.56
C MET A 123 -11.70 2.78 10.74
N ASP A 124 -12.89 2.77 10.13
CA ASP A 124 -13.40 3.86 9.30
C ASP A 124 -13.54 5.16 10.10
N GLN A 125 -14.07 5.10 11.33
CA GLN A 125 -14.19 6.28 12.18
C GLN A 125 -12.86 6.72 12.82
N GLY A 126 -11.93 5.80 13.08
CA GLY A 126 -10.66 6.12 13.75
C GLY A 126 -9.72 6.96 12.89
N ILE A 127 -9.67 6.71 11.58
CA ILE A 127 -8.85 7.46 10.63
C ILE A 127 -9.53 8.80 10.30
N LEU A 128 -10.82 8.79 9.96
CA LEU A 128 -11.55 10.00 9.61
C LEU A 128 -11.52 11.07 10.72
N ARG A 129 -11.56 10.67 11.99
CA ARG A 129 -11.46 11.59 13.14
C ARG A 129 -10.09 12.25 13.30
N ARG A 130 -9.04 11.71 12.68
CA ARG A 130 -7.67 12.26 12.74
C ARG A 130 -7.37 13.22 11.59
N ILE A 131 -8.29 13.36 10.63
CA ILE A 131 -8.13 14.23 9.48
C ILE A 131 -8.56 15.64 9.88
N PRO A 132 -7.68 16.65 9.77
CA PRO A 132 -8.01 18.04 10.06
C PRO A 132 -9.17 18.56 9.20
N GLU A 133 -9.93 19.49 9.75
CA GLU A 133 -10.89 20.28 8.98
C GLU A 133 -10.12 21.06 7.89
N ASN A 134 -10.56 20.94 6.63
CA ASN A 134 -9.88 21.46 5.42
C ASN A 134 -8.62 20.70 4.98
N ALA A 135 -8.42 19.47 5.43
CA ALA A 135 -7.38 18.61 4.86
C ALA A 135 -7.61 18.41 3.35
N GLU A 136 -6.53 18.57 2.59
CA GLU A 136 -6.50 18.25 1.17
C GLU A 136 -5.66 16.98 0.94
N GLY A 137 -6.11 16.17 -0.02
CA GLY A 137 -5.51 14.90 -0.37
C GLY A 137 -4.51 15.01 -1.51
N VAL A 138 -3.62 14.02 -1.52
CA VAL A 138 -2.68 13.74 -2.61
C VAL A 138 -3.06 12.39 -3.22
N ALA A 139 -3.15 12.30 -4.53
CA ALA A 139 -3.27 11.03 -5.23
C ALA A 139 -1.95 10.67 -5.90
N VAL A 140 -1.43 9.48 -5.58
CA VAL A 140 -0.22 8.92 -6.19
C VAL A 140 -0.64 7.71 -7.02
N LEU A 141 -0.61 7.84 -8.33
CA LEU A 141 -1.02 6.82 -9.28
C LEU A 141 0.21 6.26 -9.98
N VAL A 142 0.53 5.00 -9.71
CA VAL A 142 1.67 4.32 -10.32
C VAL A 142 1.20 3.09 -11.08
N GLY A 143 1.77 2.83 -12.26
CA GLY A 143 1.31 1.73 -13.11
C GLY A 143 2.32 1.31 -14.16
N LYS A 144 2.17 0.06 -14.61
CA LYS A 144 2.93 -0.49 -15.73
C LYS A 144 2.05 -0.53 -16.98
N LEU A 145 2.53 0.03 -18.07
CA LEU A 145 1.85 0.12 -19.37
C LEU A 145 2.83 -0.30 -20.47
N ASP A 146 2.55 -1.43 -21.12
CA ASP A 146 3.47 -2.10 -22.05
C ASP A 146 3.63 -1.35 -23.38
N GLU A 147 2.67 -0.48 -23.69
CA GLU A 147 2.69 0.39 -24.86
C GLU A 147 3.69 1.53 -24.74
N LEU A 148 4.22 1.82 -23.54
CA LEU A 148 5.23 2.85 -23.32
C LEU A 148 6.64 2.27 -23.48
N ASN A 149 7.54 3.04 -24.10
CA ASN A 149 8.95 2.62 -24.25
C ASN A 149 9.81 3.06 -23.05
N GLU A 150 9.43 4.16 -22.41
CA GLU A 150 10.15 4.74 -21.27
C GLU A 150 9.16 5.15 -20.16
N PRO A 151 9.61 5.26 -18.90
CA PRO A 151 8.81 5.82 -17.83
C PRO A 151 8.42 7.29 -18.11
N ALA A 152 7.14 7.61 -17.95
CA ALA A 152 6.58 8.95 -18.03
C ALA A 152 5.94 9.34 -16.70
N SER A 153 6.17 10.57 -16.26
CA SER A 153 5.64 11.09 -15.00
C SER A 153 5.10 12.52 -15.11
N VAL A 154 4.08 12.79 -14.31
CA VAL A 154 3.48 14.12 -14.18
C VAL A 154 3.21 14.40 -12.70
N PHE A 155 3.67 15.54 -12.22
CA PHE A 155 3.28 16.11 -10.94
C PHE A 155 2.36 17.31 -11.19
N MET A 156 1.12 17.23 -10.71
CA MET A 156 0.08 18.23 -10.92
C MET A 156 -0.38 18.79 -9.58
N ARG A 157 -0.37 20.13 -9.48
CA ARG A 157 -1.06 20.87 -8.42
C ARG A 157 -2.31 21.52 -9.00
N LEU A 158 -3.48 21.21 -8.46
CA LEU A 158 -4.72 21.88 -8.82
C LEU A 158 -4.75 23.29 -8.22
N ALA A 159 -5.29 24.25 -8.97
CA ALA A 159 -5.42 25.64 -8.54
C ALA A 159 -6.30 25.77 -7.28
N GLU A 160 -7.32 24.93 -7.17
CA GLU A 160 -8.17 24.76 -5.98
C GLU A 160 -8.35 23.26 -5.70
N GLY A 161 -8.52 22.93 -4.41
CA GLY A 161 -8.77 21.56 -3.98
C GLY A 161 -10.13 21.10 -4.49
N GLN A 162 -10.14 20.05 -5.30
CA GLN A 162 -11.35 19.59 -5.97
C GLN A 162 -11.82 18.26 -5.38
N GLN A 163 -13.10 18.17 -5.00
CA GLN A 163 -13.70 16.89 -4.69
C GLN A 163 -13.86 16.08 -5.98
N ILE A 164 -13.16 14.95 -6.08
CA ILE A 164 -13.28 14.01 -7.20
C ILE A 164 -13.95 12.74 -6.68
N PRO A 165 -15.23 12.49 -7.03
CA PRO A 165 -15.97 11.34 -6.51
C PRO A 165 -15.25 10.02 -6.78
N HIS A 166 -15.18 9.16 -5.76
CA HIS A 166 -14.58 7.82 -5.81
C HIS A 166 -13.09 7.77 -6.19
N PHE A 167 -12.39 8.92 -6.18
CA PHE A 167 -10.98 8.97 -6.55
C PHE A 167 -10.05 8.68 -5.37
N LEU A 168 -10.38 9.22 -4.20
CA LEU A 168 -9.75 8.87 -2.91
C LEU A 168 -10.70 8.00 -2.09
N GLU A 169 -10.12 7.20 -1.19
CA GLU A 169 -10.88 6.36 -0.24
C GLU A 169 -11.66 7.21 0.77
N VAL A 170 -11.09 8.37 1.12
CA VAL A 170 -11.67 9.34 2.04
C VAL A 170 -12.29 10.50 1.24
N PRO A 171 -13.46 11.05 1.65
CA PRO A 171 -14.12 12.16 0.96
C PRO A 171 -13.45 13.51 1.25
N ILE A 172 -12.16 13.66 0.94
CA ILE A 172 -11.42 14.94 1.01
C ILE A 172 -11.16 15.50 -0.39
N ASN A 173 -10.94 16.81 -0.46
CA ASN A 173 -10.61 17.50 -1.70
C ASN A 173 -9.20 17.09 -2.17
N VAL A 174 -9.05 16.78 -3.44
CA VAL A 174 -7.75 16.46 -4.03
C VAL A 174 -7.05 17.77 -4.39
N ARG A 175 -5.82 17.97 -3.93
CA ARG A 175 -4.99 19.13 -4.31
C ARG A 175 -3.86 18.75 -5.25
N PHE A 176 -3.20 17.63 -4.98
CA PHE A 176 -2.06 17.16 -5.75
C PHE A 176 -2.34 15.80 -6.38
N ILE A 177 -1.86 15.62 -7.60
CA ILE A 177 -1.94 14.35 -8.32
C ILE A 177 -0.56 14.09 -8.91
N PHE A 178 0.01 12.94 -8.57
CA PHE A 178 1.19 12.40 -9.20
C PHE A 178 0.82 11.17 -10.01
N VAL A 179 1.31 11.10 -11.23
CA VAL A 179 1.17 9.95 -12.11
C VAL A 179 2.56 9.50 -12.53
N LEU A 180 2.84 8.20 -12.44
CA LEU A 180 4.02 7.57 -13.00
C LEU A 180 3.61 6.28 -13.72
N LEU A 181 3.81 6.26 -15.03
CA LEU A 181 3.52 5.12 -15.89
C LEU A 181 4.79 4.69 -16.62
N GLY A 182 4.96 3.42 -16.94
CA GLY A 182 6.05 2.99 -17.82
C GLY A 182 6.03 1.50 -18.12
N PRO A 183 6.95 1.00 -18.95
CA PRO A 183 6.93 -0.40 -19.38
C PRO A 183 7.18 -1.39 -18.26
N ARG A 184 6.66 -2.62 -18.41
CA ARG A 184 6.98 -3.73 -17.49
C ARG A 184 8.44 -4.14 -17.51
N THR A 185 9.14 -3.88 -18.62
CA THR A 185 10.56 -4.18 -18.82
C THR A 185 11.49 -3.22 -18.10
N SER A 186 10.99 -2.12 -17.54
CA SER A 186 11.81 -1.21 -16.75
C SER A 186 12.35 -1.89 -15.48
N SER A 187 13.61 -1.61 -15.14
CA SER A 187 14.21 -1.99 -13.86
C SER A 187 13.69 -1.16 -12.68
N LEU A 188 12.88 -0.12 -12.94
CA LEU A 188 12.31 0.75 -11.92
C LEU A 188 11.18 0.05 -11.17
N ASP A 189 11.27 0.03 -9.84
CA ASP A 189 10.13 -0.35 -9.01
C ASP A 189 9.19 0.84 -8.83
N TYR A 190 8.21 0.95 -9.73
CA TYR A 190 7.19 2.00 -9.71
C TYR A 190 6.43 2.08 -8.38
N HIS A 191 6.23 0.96 -7.70
CA HIS A 191 5.52 0.94 -6.41
C HIS A 191 6.34 1.64 -5.34
N GLU A 192 7.64 1.33 -5.26
CA GLU A 192 8.54 1.97 -4.29
C GLU A 192 8.73 3.46 -4.59
N VAL A 193 8.75 3.88 -5.86
CA VAL A 193 8.73 5.32 -6.21
C VAL A 193 7.44 5.98 -5.70
N GLY A 194 6.29 5.33 -5.90
CA GLY A 194 5.01 5.82 -5.38
C GLY A 194 5.00 5.95 -3.86
N ARG A 195 5.55 4.95 -3.15
CA ARG A 195 5.69 4.99 -1.69
C ARG A 195 6.61 6.12 -1.24
N ALA A 196 7.77 6.26 -1.86
CA ALA A 196 8.72 7.33 -1.56
C ALA A 196 8.07 8.71 -1.72
N LEU A 197 7.30 8.92 -2.79
CA LEU A 197 6.58 10.18 -2.99
C LEU A 197 5.45 10.39 -1.97
N GLY A 198 4.69 9.34 -1.63
CA GLY A 198 3.68 9.42 -0.58
C GLY A 198 4.28 9.80 0.77
N SER A 199 5.43 9.22 1.12
CA SER A 199 6.19 9.59 2.32
C SER A 199 6.74 11.00 2.25
N LEU A 200 7.25 11.43 1.09
CA LEU A 200 7.77 12.78 0.88
C LEU A 200 6.68 13.84 1.07
N MET A 201 5.46 13.60 0.58
CA MET A 201 4.32 14.51 0.79
C MET A 201 3.88 14.63 2.25
N ASN A 202 4.27 13.69 3.11
CA ASN A 202 4.04 13.77 4.56
C ASN A 202 5.07 14.64 5.29
N ASN A 203 6.18 15.04 4.63
CA ASN A 203 7.13 15.99 5.18
C ASN A 203 6.57 17.42 5.11
N GLN A 204 6.67 18.16 6.21
CA GLN A 204 6.08 19.50 6.33
C GLN A 204 6.71 20.52 5.39
N ASP A 205 8.05 20.57 5.36
CA ASP A 205 8.79 21.53 4.56
C ASP A 205 8.57 21.28 3.06
N PHE A 206 8.53 20.01 2.66
CA PHE A 206 8.29 19.62 1.29
C PHE A 206 6.89 20.02 0.82
N HIS A 207 5.82 19.66 1.55
CA HIS A 207 4.48 19.97 1.06
C HIS A 207 4.20 21.47 1.05
N VAL A 208 4.71 22.24 2.02
CA VAL A 208 4.65 23.71 2.00
C VAL A 208 5.37 24.28 0.78
N SER A 209 6.54 23.74 0.44
CA SER A 209 7.27 24.12 -0.78
C SER A 209 6.49 23.75 -2.04
N ALA A 210 5.84 22.58 -2.07
CA ALA A 210 5.02 22.15 -3.20
C ALA A 210 3.78 23.06 -3.43
N TYR A 211 3.18 23.63 -2.38
CA TYR A 211 2.13 24.65 -2.50
C TYR A 211 2.63 25.97 -3.09
N LYS A 212 3.90 26.32 -2.85
CA LYS A 212 4.50 27.59 -3.30
C LYS A 212 5.23 27.48 -4.63
N ALA A 213 5.60 26.27 -5.05
CA ALA A 213 6.35 26.02 -6.28
C ALA A 213 5.68 26.66 -7.50
N ALA A 214 6.44 27.41 -8.29
CA ALA A 214 5.99 27.99 -9.54
C ALA A 214 6.45 27.17 -10.75
N ASN A 215 7.55 26.44 -10.60
CA ASN A 215 8.16 25.69 -11.69
C ASN A 215 8.80 24.37 -11.20
N LYS A 216 9.26 23.54 -12.16
CA LYS A 216 9.88 22.23 -11.89
C LYS A 216 11.14 22.33 -11.02
N LYS A 217 11.92 23.41 -11.14
CA LYS A 217 13.18 23.58 -10.38
C LYS A 217 12.91 23.75 -8.88
N ASP A 218 11.84 24.44 -8.53
CA ASP A 218 11.44 24.63 -7.12
C ASP A 218 11.12 23.29 -6.45
N LEU A 219 10.42 22.39 -7.15
CA LEU A 219 10.14 21.04 -6.67
C LEU A 219 11.42 20.21 -6.53
N ILE A 220 12.32 20.26 -7.51
CA ILE A 220 13.61 19.55 -7.44
C ILE A 220 14.45 20.06 -6.26
N HIS A 221 14.48 21.36 -6.04
CA HIS A 221 15.17 21.94 -4.89
C HIS A 221 14.57 21.44 -3.57
N ALA A 222 13.24 21.42 -3.45
CA ALA A 222 12.57 20.88 -2.26
C ALA A 222 12.86 19.39 -2.03
N ILE A 223 12.95 18.57 -3.10
CA ILE A 223 13.36 17.17 -3.01
C ILE A 223 14.80 17.08 -2.48
N ASN A 224 15.74 17.85 -3.05
CA ASN A 224 17.13 17.82 -2.64
C ASN A 224 17.31 18.24 -1.18
N SER A 225 16.63 19.31 -0.74
CA SER A 225 16.64 19.74 0.65
C SER A 225 16.12 18.65 1.60
N PHE A 226 15.10 17.89 1.19
CA PHE A 226 14.64 16.73 1.96
C PHE A 226 15.71 15.62 2.01
N LEU A 227 16.38 15.34 0.88
CA LEU A 227 17.42 14.32 0.80
C LEU A 227 18.65 14.69 1.65
N ASP A 228 19.06 15.96 1.68
CA ASP A 228 20.18 16.45 2.49
C ASP A 228 19.95 16.25 3.99
N LEU A 229 18.69 16.30 4.43
CA LEU A 229 18.28 16.06 5.82
C LEU A 229 17.96 14.59 6.09
N SER A 230 17.92 13.74 5.06
CA SER A 230 17.57 12.34 5.20
C SER A 230 18.75 11.52 5.73
N THR A 231 18.50 10.71 6.74
CA THR A 231 19.51 9.79 7.28
C THR A 231 19.42 8.46 6.54
N VAL A 232 20.52 8.04 5.91
CA VAL A 232 20.64 6.71 5.32
C VAL A 232 21.11 5.73 6.38
N VAL A 233 20.33 4.68 6.58
CA VAL A 233 20.62 3.60 7.53
C VAL A 233 21.25 2.44 6.74
N PRO A 234 22.55 2.15 6.92
CA PRO A 234 23.18 1.05 6.20
C PRO A 234 22.55 -0.32 6.58
N PRO A 235 22.62 -1.33 5.71
CA PRO A 235 22.17 -2.66 6.06
C PRO A 235 23.00 -3.20 7.24
N GLY A 236 22.34 -3.70 8.28
CA GLY A 236 23.00 -4.16 9.51
C GLY A 236 22.04 -4.86 10.46
N LYS A 237 22.57 -5.57 11.46
CA LYS A 237 21.78 -6.11 12.57
C LYS A 237 21.58 -5.00 13.60
N TRP A 238 20.52 -4.23 13.42
CA TRP A 238 20.15 -3.16 14.33
C TRP A 238 19.37 -3.77 15.51
N GLU A 239 20.03 -3.98 16.64
CA GLU A 239 19.32 -4.31 17.88
C GLU A 239 18.70 -3.03 18.43
N ARG A 240 17.48 -3.09 19.00
CA ARG A 240 16.79 -1.88 19.51
C ARG A 240 17.61 -1.09 20.55
N GLN A 241 18.57 -1.74 21.19
CA GLN A 241 19.47 -1.16 22.19
C GLN A 241 20.71 -0.49 21.58
N SER A 242 21.04 -0.77 20.31
CA SER A 242 22.21 -0.21 19.61
C SER A 242 21.88 1.04 18.79
N LEU A 243 20.61 1.44 18.73
CA LEU A 243 20.16 2.68 18.12
C LEU A 243 20.24 3.79 19.17
N LEU A 244 21.16 4.74 18.97
CA LEU A 244 21.19 5.96 19.78
C LEU A 244 19.83 6.68 19.64
N PRO A 245 19.31 7.28 20.72
CA PRO A 245 18.14 8.15 20.63
C PRO A 245 18.34 9.19 19.53
N ILE A 246 17.30 9.46 18.73
CA ILE A 246 17.36 10.34 17.54
C ILE A 246 17.94 11.72 17.90
N ASP A 247 17.64 12.21 19.10
CA ASP A 247 18.13 13.50 19.63
C ASP A 247 19.66 13.54 19.82
N GLU A 248 20.29 12.38 20.04
CA GLU A 248 21.73 12.26 20.22
C GLU A 248 22.47 12.17 18.88
N ILE A 249 21.83 11.58 17.87
CA ILE A 249 22.36 11.52 16.50
C ILE A 249 22.38 12.92 15.89
N ARG A 250 21.31 13.71 16.07
CA ARG A 250 21.23 15.09 15.55
C ARG A 250 22.23 16.06 16.18
N ARG A 251 22.72 15.77 17.39
CA ARG A 251 23.71 16.60 18.10
C ARG A 251 25.16 16.31 17.66
N LYS A 252 25.39 15.21 16.92
CA LYS A 252 26.71 14.76 16.44
C LYS A 252 26.93 14.94 14.94
N SER A 253 25.97 15.47 14.20
CA SER A 253 26.10 15.92 12.81
C SER A 253 26.11 17.43 12.74
#